data_AF-A0A8T1UE46-F1
#
_entry.id   AF-A0A8T1UE46-F1
#
_cell.length_a   1.000
_cell.length_b   1.000
_cell.length_c   1.000
_cell.angle_alpha   90.00
_cell.angle_beta   90.00
_cell.angle_gamma   90.00
#
_symmetry.space_group_name_H-M   'P 1'
#
loop_
_entity.id
_entity.type
_entity.pdbx_description
1 polymer ?
#
loop_
_entity_poly.entity_id
_entity_poly.type
_entity_poly.pdbx_seq_one_letter_code
_entity_poly.pdbx_strand_id
1 'polypeptide(L)'
;MAEISYYDADLSDAITKLNELMGKVAKAPPGVRPEMLAMAEVKLKEMIELKKGFQLALRQAPRDQVAAFREVCAPFNAVMGIEDSLQRADKLIRSFARRMATDRVILLFAFLVIVGIAGIVGYKSMHPNDTTFYVPDEVTPPDPTALYNTTVAAINSTLSS
;
A
#
# COMPACT_ATOMS: atom_id res chain seq x y z
N MET A 1 27.00 1.26 -42.25
CA MET A 1 26.29 2.56 -42.36
C MET A 1 24.85 2.46 -41.87
N ALA A 2 24.10 1.37 -42.17
CA ALA A 2 22.67 1.24 -41.81
C ALA A 2 22.36 1.02 -40.31
N GLU A 3 23.24 0.35 -39.54
CA GLU A 3 22.98 0.13 -38.10
C GLU A 3 23.04 1.41 -37.28
N ILE A 4 23.87 2.38 -37.67
CA ILE A 4 24.11 3.60 -36.88
C ILE A 4 22.98 4.61 -37.09
N SER A 5 22.41 4.69 -38.30
CA SER A 5 21.20 5.49 -38.54
C SER A 5 19.96 4.90 -37.87
N TYR A 6 19.93 3.58 -37.66
CA TYR A 6 18.84 2.91 -36.94
C TYR A 6 18.83 3.34 -35.46
N TYR A 7 19.98 3.32 -34.80
CA TYR A 7 20.09 3.78 -33.41
C TYR A 7 19.80 5.28 -33.26
N ASP A 8 20.19 6.11 -34.24
CA ASP A 8 19.96 7.56 -34.19
C ASP A 8 18.46 7.92 -34.24
N ALA A 9 17.69 7.26 -35.11
CA ALA A 9 16.25 7.48 -35.25
C ALA A 9 15.46 7.02 -34.01
N ASP A 10 15.72 5.80 -33.53
CA ASP A 10 15.09 5.26 -32.32
C ASP A 10 15.44 6.11 -31.08
N LEU A 11 16.67 6.65 -31.04
CA LEU A 11 17.12 7.47 -29.93
C LEU A 11 16.42 8.83 -29.89
N SER A 12 16.36 9.52 -31.03
CA SER A 12 15.69 10.82 -31.15
C SER A 12 14.20 10.72 -30.80
N ASP A 13 13.54 9.66 -31.30
CA ASP A 13 12.13 9.41 -31.01
C ASP A 13 11.90 9.10 -29.52
N ALA A 14 12.76 8.28 -28.90
CA ALA A 14 12.69 7.99 -27.47
C ALA A 14 12.90 9.24 -26.59
N ILE A 15 13.85 10.11 -26.94
CA ILE A 15 14.10 11.38 -26.23
C ILE A 15 12.90 12.30 -26.34
N THR A 16 12.32 12.42 -27.53
CA THR A 16 11.16 13.28 -27.79
C THR A 16 9.95 12.81 -26.98
N LYS A 17 9.68 11.51 -26.98
CA LYS A 17 8.61 10.90 -26.17
C LYS A 17 8.80 11.12 -24.68
N LEU A 18 10.04 10.99 -24.16
CA LEU A 18 10.31 11.27 -22.75
C LEU A 18 10.11 12.74 -22.40
N ASN A 19 10.57 13.68 -23.25
CA ASN A 19 10.34 15.10 -23.03
C ASN A 19 8.85 15.46 -23.02
N GLU A 20 8.06 14.82 -23.90
CA GLU A 20 6.62 15.01 -23.92
C GLU A 20 5.95 14.46 -22.65
N LEU A 21 6.39 13.29 -22.17
CA LEU A 21 5.92 12.69 -20.91
C LEU A 21 6.30 13.54 -19.71
N MET A 22 7.54 14.01 -19.63
CA MET A 22 8.03 14.93 -18.59
C MET A 22 7.28 16.26 -18.61
N GLY A 23 6.95 16.79 -19.79
CA GLY A 23 6.11 17.98 -19.95
C GLY A 23 4.69 17.77 -19.43
N LYS A 24 4.11 16.59 -19.66
CA LYS A 24 2.79 16.20 -19.12
C LYS A 24 2.84 15.98 -17.61
N VAL A 25 3.92 15.39 -17.07
CA VAL A 25 4.18 15.24 -15.63
C VAL A 25 4.29 16.61 -14.95
N ALA A 26 4.99 17.57 -15.56
CA ALA A 26 5.15 18.92 -15.03
C ALA A 26 3.80 19.67 -14.90
N LYS A 27 2.86 19.41 -15.82
CA LYS A 27 1.51 20.01 -15.82
C LYS A 27 0.47 19.24 -14.99
N ALA A 28 0.78 18.04 -14.51
CA ALA A 28 -0.21 17.17 -13.86
C ALA A 28 -0.53 17.56 -12.39
N PRO A 29 -1.77 17.36 -11.91
CA PRO A 29 -2.15 17.55 -10.50
C PRO A 29 -1.43 16.56 -9.56
N PRO A 30 -1.23 16.90 -8.27
CA PRO A 30 -0.45 16.09 -7.33
C PRO A 30 -0.96 14.67 -7.05
N GLY A 31 -2.20 14.34 -7.44
CA GLY A 31 -2.73 12.98 -7.34
C GLY A 31 -2.31 12.02 -8.47
N VAL A 32 -1.99 12.54 -9.67
CA VAL A 32 -1.67 11.71 -10.87
C VAL A 32 -0.17 11.74 -11.20
N ARG A 33 0.55 12.71 -10.62
CA ARG A 33 2.01 12.82 -10.70
C ARG A 33 2.76 11.51 -10.43
N PRO A 34 2.44 10.69 -9.41
CA PRO A 34 3.22 9.48 -9.14
C PRO A 34 3.11 8.41 -10.23
N GLU A 35 1.93 8.23 -10.84
CA GLU A 35 1.72 7.25 -11.91
C GLU A 35 2.40 7.67 -13.21
N MET A 36 2.31 8.95 -13.54
CA MET A 36 2.98 9.54 -14.70
C MET A 36 4.51 9.58 -14.54
N LEU A 37 5.01 9.77 -13.30
CA LEU A 37 6.44 9.63 -12.97
C LEU A 37 6.92 8.19 -13.19
N ALA A 38 6.15 7.19 -12.77
CA ALA A 38 6.50 5.79 -12.98
C ALA A 38 6.59 5.45 -14.49
N MET A 39 5.67 5.95 -15.31
CA MET A 39 5.77 5.80 -16.77
C MET A 39 7.00 6.51 -17.35
N ALA A 40 7.33 7.70 -16.86
CA ALA A 40 8.53 8.43 -17.28
C ALA A 40 9.81 7.68 -16.89
N GLU A 41 9.86 7.05 -15.71
CA GLU A 41 10.99 6.21 -15.28
C GLU A 41 11.18 4.98 -16.14
N VAL A 42 10.10 4.29 -16.53
CA VAL A 42 10.18 3.13 -17.41
C VAL A 42 10.77 3.53 -18.76
N LYS A 43 10.30 4.63 -19.35
CA LYS A 43 10.82 5.16 -20.62
C LYS A 43 12.27 5.64 -20.53
N LEU A 44 12.64 6.21 -19.40
CA LEU A 44 14.02 6.61 -19.11
C LEU A 44 14.96 5.40 -19.05
N LYS A 45 14.53 4.30 -18.39
CA LYS A 45 15.27 3.03 -18.33
C LYS A 45 15.51 2.41 -19.71
N GLU A 46 14.48 2.37 -20.56
CA GLU A 46 14.61 1.91 -21.96
C GLU A 46 15.69 2.71 -22.71
N MET A 47 15.72 4.05 -22.55
CA MET A 47 16.75 4.88 -23.16
C MET A 47 18.15 4.58 -22.64
N ILE A 48 18.32 4.30 -21.35
CA ILE A 48 19.62 3.97 -20.77
C ILE A 48 20.15 2.63 -21.28
N GLU A 49 19.26 1.66 -21.50
CA GLU A 49 19.61 0.40 -22.15
C GLU A 49 20.03 0.61 -23.60
N LEU A 50 19.28 1.44 -24.33
CA LEU A 50 19.62 1.83 -25.69
C LEU A 50 20.99 2.52 -25.75
N LYS A 51 21.32 3.38 -24.77
CA LYS A 51 22.66 3.98 -24.60
C LYS A 51 23.74 2.94 -24.45
N LYS A 52 23.52 1.95 -23.59
CA LYS A 52 24.51 0.91 -23.28
C LYS A 52 24.76 0.06 -24.52
N GLY A 53 23.70 -0.29 -25.25
CA GLY A 53 23.79 -0.95 -26.56
C GLY A 53 24.59 -0.13 -27.57
N PHE A 54 24.26 1.15 -27.71
CA PHE A 54 24.96 2.09 -28.59
C PHE A 54 26.44 2.28 -28.20
N GLN A 55 26.74 2.34 -26.90
CA GLN A 55 28.10 2.44 -26.37
C GLN A 55 28.93 1.16 -26.55
N LEU A 56 28.27 0.00 -26.58
CA LEU A 56 28.91 -1.28 -26.91
C LEU A 56 29.18 -1.39 -28.42
N ALA A 57 28.23 -0.99 -29.26
CA ALA A 57 28.43 -0.91 -30.71
C ALA A 57 29.57 0.07 -31.07
N LEU A 58 29.66 1.18 -30.34
CA LEU A 58 30.75 2.17 -30.41
C LEU A 58 32.14 1.58 -30.18
N ARG A 59 32.27 0.67 -29.23
CA ARG A 59 33.57 0.03 -28.93
C ARG A 59 34.07 -0.82 -30.10
N GLN A 60 33.18 -1.21 -31.01
CA GLN A 60 33.48 -2.03 -32.17
C GLN A 60 33.60 -1.20 -33.46
N ALA A 61 33.22 0.08 -33.43
CA ALA A 61 33.18 0.95 -34.60
C ALA A 61 34.53 1.64 -34.89
N PRO A 62 34.84 1.94 -36.18
CA PRO A 62 36.06 2.64 -36.57
C PRO A 62 36.10 4.10 -36.07
N ARG A 63 37.31 4.56 -35.72
CA ARG A 63 37.62 5.88 -35.13
C ARG A 63 37.07 7.09 -35.92
N ASP A 64 36.82 6.91 -37.21
CA ASP A 64 36.39 7.98 -38.12
C ASP A 64 34.94 8.45 -37.85
N GLN A 65 34.08 7.58 -37.33
CA GLN A 65 32.69 7.94 -36.97
C GLN A 65 32.57 8.57 -35.57
N VAL A 66 33.66 8.65 -34.80
CA VAL A 66 33.64 9.14 -33.41
C VAL A 66 33.21 10.61 -33.31
N ALA A 67 33.44 11.41 -34.36
CA ALA A 67 33.01 12.81 -34.42
C ALA A 67 31.49 12.97 -34.51
N ALA A 68 30.85 12.27 -35.47
CA ALA A 68 29.39 12.24 -35.59
C ALA A 68 28.72 11.69 -34.31
N PHE A 69 29.40 10.76 -33.63
CA PHE A 69 28.93 10.18 -32.38
C PHE A 69 28.88 11.14 -31.20
N ARG A 70 29.73 12.17 -31.18
CA ARG A 70 29.79 13.14 -30.08
C ARG A 70 28.52 13.99 -30.03
N GLU A 71 27.96 14.29 -31.20
CA GLU A 71 26.68 14.99 -31.34
C GLU A 71 25.52 14.12 -30.83
N VAL A 72 25.52 12.82 -31.14
CA VAL A 72 24.50 11.86 -30.67
C VAL A 72 24.58 11.60 -29.16
N CYS A 73 25.76 11.72 -28.54
CA CYS A 73 25.93 11.54 -27.10
C CYS A 73 25.55 12.76 -26.26
N ALA A 74 25.47 13.97 -26.84
CA ALA A 74 25.18 15.19 -26.10
C ALA A 74 23.78 15.17 -25.43
N PRO A 75 22.70 14.76 -26.11
CA PRO A 75 21.38 14.61 -25.49
C PRO A 75 21.36 13.61 -24.33
N PHE A 76 22.14 12.53 -24.43
CA PHE A 76 22.20 11.50 -23.40
C PHE A 76 22.71 12.00 -22.06
N ASN A 77 23.69 12.89 -22.07
CA ASN A 77 24.24 13.45 -20.84
C ASN A 77 23.20 14.32 -20.12
N ALA A 78 22.36 15.04 -20.86
CA ALA A 78 21.25 15.79 -20.28
C ALA A 78 20.21 14.85 -19.65
N VAL A 79 19.88 13.73 -20.33
CA VAL A 79 18.94 12.72 -19.84
C VAL A 79 19.45 12.02 -18.57
N MET A 80 20.75 11.76 -18.45
CA MET A 80 21.34 11.19 -17.22
C MET A 80 21.21 12.13 -16.00
N GLY A 81 21.33 13.45 -16.20
CA GLY A 81 21.09 14.41 -15.13
C GLY A 81 19.63 14.39 -14.64
N ILE A 82 18.69 14.10 -15.55
CA ILE A 82 17.27 13.94 -15.23
C ILE A 82 17.05 12.63 -14.45
N GLU A 83 17.72 11.54 -14.81
CA GLU A 83 17.64 10.28 -14.06
C GLU A 83 18.13 10.42 -12.62
N ASP A 84 19.29 11.03 -12.41
CA ASP A 84 19.85 11.23 -11.06
C ASP A 84 18.92 12.06 -10.17
N SER A 85 18.27 13.07 -10.75
CA SER A 85 17.30 13.89 -10.04
C SER A 85 15.98 13.14 -9.79
N LEU A 86 15.52 12.31 -10.72
CA LEU A 86 14.36 11.43 -10.52
C LEU A 86 14.61 10.39 -9.43
N GLN A 87 15.73 9.65 -9.46
CA GLN A 87 16.05 8.64 -8.45
C GLN A 87 16.15 9.23 -7.04
N ARG A 88 16.65 10.47 -6.92
CA ARG A 88 16.65 11.20 -5.65
C ARG A 88 15.22 11.57 -5.23
N ALA A 89 14.41 12.06 -6.15
CA ALA A 89 13.00 12.35 -5.90
C ALA A 89 12.22 11.10 -5.48
N ASP A 90 12.53 9.94 -6.06
CA ASP A 90 11.83 8.69 -5.81
C ASP A 90 12.12 8.13 -4.41
N LYS A 91 13.37 8.27 -3.93
CA LYS A 91 13.72 8.01 -2.52
C LYS A 91 12.91 8.91 -1.56
N LEU A 92 12.71 10.17 -1.93
CA LEU A 92 11.90 11.11 -1.14
C LEU A 92 10.43 10.69 -1.17
N ILE A 93 9.86 10.41 -2.35
CA ILE A 93 8.47 9.95 -2.52
C ILE A 93 8.23 8.68 -1.72
N ARG A 94 9.13 7.70 -1.75
CA ARG A 94 9.02 6.46 -0.97
C ARG A 94 8.99 6.72 0.53
N SER A 95 9.73 7.73 1.00
CA SER A 95 9.71 8.15 2.40
C SER A 95 8.41 8.88 2.78
N PHE A 96 7.85 9.68 1.86
CA PHE A 96 6.56 10.35 2.03
C PHE A 96 5.39 9.36 1.98
N ALA A 97 5.41 8.40 1.05
CA ALA A 97 4.42 7.35 0.92
C ALA A 97 4.34 6.49 2.20
N ARG A 98 5.49 6.16 2.78
CA ARG A 98 5.54 5.44 4.07
C ARG A 98 4.91 6.26 5.20
N ARG A 99 5.20 7.57 5.27
CA ARG A 99 4.63 8.47 6.29
C ARG A 99 3.13 8.69 6.10
N MET A 100 2.66 8.83 4.86
CA MET A 100 1.23 8.92 4.54
C MET A 100 0.48 7.62 4.84
N ALA A 101 1.11 6.46 4.62
CA ALA A 101 0.52 5.17 4.99
C ALA A 101 0.38 5.04 6.51
N THR A 102 1.39 5.42 7.28
CA THR A 102 1.31 5.41 8.74
C THR A 102 0.20 6.32 9.27
N ASP A 103 0.02 7.52 8.68
CA ASP A 103 -1.06 8.44 9.05
C ASP A 103 -2.45 7.82 8.82
N ARG A 104 -2.64 7.16 7.66
CA ARG A 104 -3.90 6.45 7.34
C ARG A 104 -4.13 5.22 8.22
N VAL A 105 -3.09 4.46 8.55
CA VAL A 105 -3.16 3.28 9.43
C VAL A 105 -3.51 3.71 10.86
N ILE A 106 -2.88 4.77 11.38
CA ILE A 106 -3.20 5.31 12.71
C ILE A 106 -4.64 5.80 12.76
N LEU A 107 -5.10 6.51 11.73
CA LEU A 107 -6.48 7.01 11.67
C LEU A 107 -7.49 5.84 11.63
N LEU A 108 -7.20 4.78 10.90
CA LEU A 108 -8.03 3.56 10.87
C LEU A 108 -8.07 2.87 12.23
N PHE A 109 -6.93 2.69 12.90
CA PHE A 109 -6.88 2.13 14.25
C PHE A 109 -7.64 2.99 15.27
N ALA A 110 -7.46 4.32 15.23
CA ALA A 110 -8.18 5.24 16.09
C ALA A 110 -9.69 5.18 15.85
N PHE A 111 -10.13 5.08 14.59
CA PHE A 111 -11.53 4.91 14.24
C PHE A 111 -12.11 3.60 14.79
N LEU A 112 -11.39 2.47 14.66
CA LEU A 112 -11.81 1.19 15.25
C LEU A 112 -11.97 1.28 16.76
N VAL A 113 -11.08 1.99 17.46
CA VAL A 113 -11.19 2.19 18.91
C VAL A 113 -12.45 3.00 19.25
N ILE A 114 -12.74 4.07 18.51
CA ILE A 114 -13.94 4.88 18.73
C ILE A 114 -15.21 4.05 18.48
N VAL A 115 -15.26 3.28 17.39
CA VAL A 115 -16.39 2.39 17.09
C VAL A 115 -16.54 1.29 18.13
N GLY A 116 -15.43 0.70 18.61
CA GLY A 116 -15.46 -0.31 19.66
C GLY A 116 -16.04 0.22 20.97
N ILE A 117 -15.63 1.42 21.39
CA ILE A 117 -16.17 2.07 22.59
C ILE A 117 -17.67 2.37 22.39
N ALA A 118 -18.04 2.98 21.25
CA ALA A 118 -19.44 3.28 20.94
C ALA A 118 -20.30 1.99 20.88
N GLY A 119 -19.74 0.90 20.36
CA GLY A 119 -20.39 -0.41 20.31
C GLY A 119 -20.63 -1.01 21.69
N ILE A 120 -19.65 -0.96 22.60
CA ILE A 120 -19.82 -1.46 23.98
C ILE A 120 -20.88 -0.63 24.73
N VAL A 121 -20.80 0.70 24.62
CA VAL A 121 -21.76 1.61 25.27
C VAL A 121 -23.16 1.43 24.68
N GLY A 122 -23.28 1.34 23.35
CA GLY A 122 -24.54 1.11 22.65
C GLY A 122 -25.15 -0.26 22.98
N TYR A 123 -24.35 -1.33 22.97
CA TYR A 123 -24.79 -2.67 23.33
C TYR A 123 -25.32 -2.71 24.77
N LYS A 124 -24.59 -2.12 25.71
CA LYS A 124 -25.03 -2.02 27.11
C LYS A 124 -26.27 -1.14 27.28
N SER A 125 -26.41 -0.08 26.48
CA SER A 125 -27.62 0.76 26.48
C SER A 125 -28.85 0.02 25.93
N MET A 126 -28.66 -0.91 24.99
CA MET A 126 -29.76 -1.67 24.39
C MET A 126 -30.09 -2.97 25.15
N HIS A 127 -29.12 -3.57 25.83
CA HIS A 127 -29.30 -4.73 26.72
C HIS A 127 -28.90 -4.39 28.17
N PRO A 128 -29.70 -3.59 28.89
CA PRO A 128 -29.40 -3.22 30.27
C PRO A 128 -29.63 -4.36 31.29
N ASN A 129 -30.18 -5.50 30.87
CA ASN A 129 -30.72 -6.54 31.75
C ASN A 129 -29.98 -7.89 31.71
N ASP A 130 -28.79 -7.98 31.13
CA ASP A 130 -27.97 -9.20 31.20
C ASP A 130 -27.26 -9.29 32.58
N THR A 131 -28.05 -9.33 33.65
CA THR A 131 -27.62 -9.70 35.02
C THR A 131 -27.82 -11.19 35.26
N THR A 132 -27.75 -12.01 34.22
CA THR A 132 -27.82 -13.47 34.35
C THR A 132 -26.43 -13.95 34.78
N PHE A 133 -26.17 -13.85 36.09
CA PHE A 133 -25.26 -14.75 36.76
C PHE A 133 -25.76 -16.16 36.42
N TYR A 134 -25.03 -16.86 35.56
CA TYR A 134 -25.32 -18.25 35.22
C TYR A 134 -25.11 -19.08 36.48
N VAL A 135 -26.21 -19.30 37.21
CA VAL A 135 -26.28 -20.19 38.36
C VAL A 135 -26.64 -21.57 37.82
N PRO A 136 -25.76 -22.58 37.89
CA PRO A 136 -26.13 -23.95 37.61
C PRO A 136 -27.32 -24.36 38.48
N ASP A 137 -28.32 -25.04 37.90
CA ASP A 137 -29.59 -25.41 38.56
C ASP A 137 -29.40 -26.23 39.87
N GLU A 138 -28.22 -26.77 40.11
CA GLU A 138 -27.83 -27.52 41.31
C GLU A 138 -27.70 -26.67 42.57
N VAL A 139 -27.51 -25.35 42.46
CA VAL A 139 -27.36 -24.44 43.62
C VAL A 139 -28.56 -23.51 43.81
N THR A 140 -29.62 -23.71 43.03
CA THR A 140 -30.91 -23.04 43.28
C THR A 140 -31.51 -23.65 44.54
N PRO A 141 -31.77 -22.85 45.60
CA PRO A 141 -32.32 -23.38 46.83
C PRO A 141 -33.65 -24.08 46.53
N PRO A 142 -33.87 -25.31 47.02
CA PRO A 142 -35.11 -26.04 46.81
C PRO A 142 -36.31 -25.18 47.18
N ASP A 143 -37.32 -25.17 46.31
CA ASP A 143 -38.54 -24.39 46.51
C ASP A 143 -39.16 -24.71 47.90
N PRO A 144 -39.54 -23.70 48.70
CA PRO A 144 -40.08 -23.91 50.04
C PRO A 144 -41.29 -24.87 50.07
N THR A 145 -42.05 -24.93 48.98
CA THR A 145 -43.16 -25.87 48.83
C THR A 145 -42.70 -27.33 48.71
N ALA A 146 -41.57 -27.59 48.04
CA ALA A 146 -40.98 -28.92 47.91
C ALA A 146 -40.42 -29.44 49.26
N LEU A 147 -39.87 -28.55 50.09
CA LEU A 147 -39.42 -28.86 51.45
C LEU A 147 -40.59 -29.20 52.38
N TYR A 148 -41.71 -28.46 52.31
CA TYR A 148 -42.90 -28.76 53.12
C TYR A 148 -43.47 -30.14 52.76
N ASN A 149 -43.60 -30.44 51.47
CA ASN A 149 -44.15 -31.73 51.03
C ASN A 149 -43.23 -32.90 51.41
N THR A 150 -41.91 -32.72 51.32
CA THR A 150 -40.93 -33.73 51.72
C THR A 150 -40.93 -33.99 53.22
N THR A 151 -41.04 -32.94 54.04
CA THR A 151 -41.10 -33.09 55.50
C THR A 151 -42.41 -33.73 55.96
N VAL A 152 -43.54 -33.36 55.37
CA VAL A 152 -44.84 -33.99 55.64
C VAL A 152 -44.84 -35.47 55.22
N ALA A 153 -44.26 -35.80 54.06
CA ALA A 153 -44.14 -37.19 53.61
C ALA A 153 -43.25 -38.02 54.55
N ALA A 154 -42.12 -37.46 55.01
CA ALA A 154 -41.24 -38.12 55.98
C ALA A 154 -41.94 -38.36 57.33
N ILE A 155 -42.68 -37.37 57.83
CA ILE A 155 -43.45 -37.49 59.09
C ILE A 155 -44.54 -38.55 58.97
N ASN A 156 -45.27 -38.59 57.85
CA ASN A 156 -46.30 -39.60 57.65
C ASN A 156 -45.71 -41.02 57.57
N SER A 157 -44.52 -41.18 56.98
CA SER A 157 -43.85 -42.48 56.90
C SER A 157 -43.44 -43.02 58.28
N THR A 158 -43.01 -42.14 59.20
CA THR A 158 -42.61 -42.54 60.57
C THR A 158 -43.79 -42.80 61.50
N LEU A 159 -44.96 -42.19 61.24
CA LEU A 159 -46.20 -42.46 61.97
C LEU A 159 -46.91 -43.73 61.50
N SER A 160 -46.59 -44.23 60.31
CA SER A 160 -47.19 -45.44 59.71
C SER A 160 -46.38 -46.73 59.93
N SER A 161 -45.26 -46.67 60.66
CA SER A 161 -44.43 -47.83 61.05
C SER A 161 -44.68 -48.26 62.50
#